data_AF-A0A947IF25-F1
#
_entry.id   AF-A0A947IF25-F1
#
_cell.length_a   1.000
_cell.length_b   1.000
_cell.length_c   1.000
_cell.angle_alpha   90.00
_cell.angle_beta   90.00
_cell.angle_gamma   90.00
#
_symmetry.space_group_name_H-M   'P 1'
#
loop_
_entity.id
_entity.type
_entity.pdbx_description
1 polymer ?
#
loop_
_entity_poly.entity_id
_entity_poly.type
_entity_poly.pdbx_seq_one_letter_code
_entity_poly.pdbx_strand_id
1 'polypeptide(L)'
;MERFQVARPLIGALLCAAVVTGCTNPFAPTLRGGGAPLWTDASTVGELLQNFQTAYQLADSLQYAELLDEDFQFQYYDPVLQRTEGWYRET
;
A
#
# COMPACT_ATOMS: atom_id res chain seq x y z
N MET A 1 -7.30 -29.92 41.48
CA MET A 1 -8.12 -30.08 40.26
C MET A 1 -8.87 -28.82 39.85
N GLU A 2 -8.86 -27.73 40.64
CA GLU A 2 -9.64 -26.51 40.33
C GLU A 2 -8.99 -25.55 39.31
N ARG A 3 -7.65 -25.52 39.21
CA ARG A 3 -6.93 -24.64 38.27
C ARG A 3 -7.26 -24.91 36.79
N PHE A 4 -7.60 -26.16 36.45
CA PHE A 4 -7.97 -26.55 35.09
C PHE A 4 -9.39 -26.16 34.70
N GLN A 5 -10.30 -25.96 35.67
CA GLN A 5 -11.68 -25.56 35.38
C GLN A 5 -11.80 -24.08 35.02
N VAL A 6 -10.92 -23.21 35.55
CA VAL A 6 -10.90 -21.77 35.24
C VAL A 6 -10.05 -21.44 34.00
N ALA A 7 -9.03 -22.25 33.70
CA ALA A 7 -8.17 -22.03 32.53
C ALA A 7 -8.90 -22.19 31.19
N ARG A 8 -9.83 -23.15 31.06
CA ARG A 8 -10.61 -23.37 29.84
C ARG A 8 -11.51 -22.18 29.45
N PRO A 9 -12.33 -21.61 30.34
CA PRO A 9 -13.15 -20.45 30.00
C PRO A 9 -12.30 -19.20 29.76
N LEU A 10 -11.16 -19.04 30.46
CA LEU A 10 -10.23 -17.94 30.19
C LEU A 10 -9.61 -18.03 28.79
N ILE A 11 -9.14 -19.20 28.38
CA ILE A 11 -8.61 -19.42 27.02
C ILE A 11 -9.70 -19.16 25.97
N GLY A 12 -10.93 -19.63 26.21
CA GLY A 12 -12.06 -19.36 25.34
C GLY A 12 -12.38 -17.86 25.23
N ALA A 13 -12.38 -17.13 26.33
CA ALA A 13 -12.58 -15.68 26.35
C ALA A 13 -11.48 -14.93 25.60
N LEU A 14 -10.22 -15.36 25.76
CA LEU A 14 -9.06 -14.78 25.08
C LEU A 14 -9.10 -15.01 23.57
N LEU A 15 -9.50 -16.21 23.13
CA LEU A 15 -9.73 -16.53 21.73
C LEU A 15 -10.88 -15.71 21.14
N CYS A 16 -12.00 -15.58 21.84
CA CYS A 16 -13.11 -14.72 21.41
C CYS A 16 -12.68 -13.25 21.29
N ALA A 17 -11.90 -12.74 22.25
CA ALA A 17 -11.38 -11.37 22.19
C ALA A 17 -10.44 -11.17 21.00
N ALA A 18 -9.57 -12.14 20.70
CA ALA A 18 -8.69 -12.10 19.53
C ALA A 18 -9.46 -12.09 18.21
N VAL A 19 -10.54 -12.86 18.10
CA VAL A 19 -11.37 -12.90 16.88
C VAL A 19 -12.13 -11.58 16.67
N VAL A 20 -12.67 -10.97 17.72
CA VAL A 20 -13.42 -9.71 17.61
C VAL A 20 -12.50 -8.51 17.32
N THR A 21 -11.27 -8.53 17.86
CA THR A 21 -10.27 -7.47 17.61
C THR A 21 -9.48 -7.67 16.31
N GLY A 22 -9.45 -8.87 15.74
CA GLY A 22 -8.79 -9.15 14.46
C GLY A 22 -9.41 -8.46 13.25
N CYS A 23 -10.68 -8.03 13.34
CA CYS A 23 -11.36 -7.30 12.27
C CYS A 23 -10.87 -5.85 12.10
N THR A 24 -10.16 -5.29 13.09
CA THR A 24 -9.54 -3.97 12.98
C THR A 24 -8.07 -4.13 12.61
N ASN A 25 -7.77 -4.17 11.32
CA ASN A 25 -6.39 -4.14 10.84
C ASN A 25 -5.92 -2.67 10.77
N PRO A 26 -5.03 -2.20 11.67
CA PRO A 26 -4.54 -0.82 11.65
C PRO A 26 -3.65 -0.52 10.45
N PHE A 27 -3.23 -1.55 9.71
CA PHE A 27 -2.47 -1.44 8.46
C PHE A 27 -3.36 -1.60 7.22
N ALA A 28 -4.65 -1.91 7.38
CA ALA A 28 -5.55 -1.94 6.22
C ALA A 28 -5.78 -0.50 5.74
N PRO A 29 -5.68 -0.24 4.43
CA PRO A 29 -6.06 1.04 3.88
C PRO A 29 -7.55 1.30 4.15
N THR A 30 -7.90 2.57 4.35
CA THR A 30 -9.31 2.97 4.48
C THR A 30 -10.08 2.56 3.23
N LEU A 31 -11.29 2.01 3.40
CA LEU A 31 -12.17 1.74 2.28
C LEU A 31 -12.34 3.03 1.47
N ARG A 32 -11.95 2.98 0.18
CA ARG A 32 -12.22 4.07 -0.75
C ARG A 32 -13.75 4.21 -0.82
N GLY A 33 -14.28 5.32 -0.32
CA GLY A 33 -15.73 5.57 -0.33
C GLY A 33 -16.28 5.43 -1.73
N GLY A 34 -17.34 4.63 -1.89
CA GLY A 34 -17.95 4.39 -3.20
C GLY A 34 -18.45 5.70 -3.80
N GLY A 35 -17.89 6.10 -4.95
CA GLY A 35 -18.31 7.28 -5.71
C GLY A 35 -17.21 8.26 -6.06
N ALA A 36 -16.01 8.15 -5.48
CA ALA A 36 -14.88 8.96 -5.92
C ALA A 36 -14.34 8.46 -7.28
N PRO A 37 -14.01 9.35 -8.22
CA PRO A 37 -13.28 8.99 -9.44
C PRO A 37 -11.99 8.23 -9.13
N LEU A 38 -11.62 7.28 -9.99
CA LEU A 38 -10.37 6.52 -9.85
C LEU A 38 -9.14 7.44 -9.99
N TRP A 39 -9.25 8.44 -10.86
CA TRP A 39 -8.23 9.42 -11.18
C TRP A 39 -8.64 10.81 -10.68
N THR A 40 -7.66 11.55 -10.18
CA THR A 40 -7.82 12.97 -9.84
C THR A 40 -7.45 13.86 -11.03
N ASP A 41 -7.82 15.14 -10.98
CA ASP A 41 -7.42 16.12 -12.00
C ASP A 41 -5.93 16.50 -11.95
N ALA A 42 -5.16 15.93 -11.01
CA ALA A 42 -3.73 16.19 -10.83
C ALA A 42 -3.37 17.69 -10.74
N SER A 43 -4.28 18.50 -10.20
CA SER A 43 -4.13 19.95 -10.08
C SER A 43 -3.15 20.36 -8.98
N THR A 44 -2.85 19.42 -8.07
CA THR A 44 -1.87 19.57 -7.00
C THR A 44 -0.84 18.44 -7.04
N VAL A 45 0.33 18.68 -6.43
CA VAL A 45 1.37 17.64 -6.27
C VAL A 45 0.82 16.40 -5.54
N GLY A 46 -0.04 16.58 -4.55
CA GLY A 46 -0.64 15.46 -3.82
C GLY A 46 -1.56 14.60 -4.70
N GLU A 47 -2.36 15.25 -5.54
CA GLU A 47 -3.24 14.60 -6.52
C GLU A 47 -2.44 13.84 -7.59
N LEU A 48 -1.36 14.44 -8.11
CA LEU A 48 -0.44 13.77 -9.03
C LEU A 48 0.17 12.50 -8.41
N LEU A 49 0.69 12.61 -7.18
CA LEU A 49 1.27 11.46 -6.46
C LEU A 49 0.23 10.38 -6.15
N GLN A 50 -1.03 10.76 -5.93
CA GLN A 50 -2.12 9.81 -5.76
C GLN A 50 -2.43 9.05 -7.06
N ASN A 51 -2.43 9.73 -8.20
CA ASN A 51 -2.58 9.08 -9.50
C ASN A 51 -1.41 8.13 -9.76
N PHE A 52 -0.17 8.55 -9.44
CA PHE A 52 1.03 7.74 -9.59
C PHE A 52 0.98 6.46 -8.74
N GLN A 53 0.60 6.57 -7.47
CA GLN A 53 0.40 5.42 -6.60
C GLN A 53 -0.69 4.48 -7.14
N THR A 54 -1.79 5.04 -7.63
CA THR A 54 -2.92 4.26 -8.15
C THR A 54 -2.51 3.48 -9.41
N ALA A 55 -1.82 4.13 -10.36
CA ALA A 55 -1.32 3.48 -11.57
C ALA A 55 -0.34 2.33 -11.23
N TYR A 56 0.56 2.54 -10.27
CA TYR A 56 1.48 1.51 -9.79
C TYR A 56 0.75 0.32 -9.14
N GLN A 57 -0.22 0.58 -8.25
CA GLN A 57 -0.98 -0.47 -7.56
C GLN A 57 -1.84 -1.32 -8.51
N LEU A 58 -2.36 -0.71 -9.57
CA LEU A 58 -3.14 -1.40 -10.59
C LEU A 58 -2.28 -2.07 -11.67
N ALA A 59 -0.95 -1.86 -11.62
CA ALA A 59 -0.02 -2.26 -12.68
C ALA A 59 -0.44 -1.74 -14.07
N ASP A 60 -1.05 -0.55 -14.12
CA ASP A 60 -1.45 0.10 -15.36
C ASP A 60 -0.26 0.88 -15.94
N SER A 61 0.47 0.24 -16.86
CA SER A 61 1.67 0.82 -17.46
C SER A 61 1.40 1.99 -18.39
N LEU A 62 0.20 2.09 -18.97
CA LEU A 62 -0.17 3.20 -19.85
C LEU A 62 -0.40 4.45 -19.00
N GLN A 63 -1.22 4.35 -17.96
CA GLN A 63 -1.45 5.47 -17.07
C GLN A 63 -0.19 5.89 -16.32
N TYR A 64 0.66 4.92 -15.95
CA TYR A 64 1.95 5.21 -15.31
C TYR A 64 2.87 6.02 -16.23
N ALA A 65 2.91 5.70 -17.52
CA ALA A 65 3.72 6.41 -18.50
C ALA A 65 3.22 7.84 -18.75
N GLU A 66 1.91 8.09 -18.76
CA GLU A 66 1.33 9.43 -18.92
C GLU A 66 1.65 10.39 -17.77
N LEU A 67 1.95 9.85 -16.58
CA LEU A 67 2.27 10.64 -15.39
C LEU A 67 3.75 11.06 -15.33
N LEU A 68 4.58 10.52 -16.21
CA LEU A 68 6.00 10.81 -16.30
C LEU A 68 6.26 11.62 -17.55
N ASP A 69 7.08 12.66 -17.39
CA ASP A 69 7.59 13.42 -18.52
C ASP A 69 8.43 12.51 -19.44
N GLU A 70 8.43 12.78 -20.75
CA GLU A 70 9.21 11.98 -21.70
C GLU A 70 10.71 12.02 -21.40
N ASP A 71 11.19 13.12 -20.83
CA ASP A 71 12.58 13.30 -20.42
C ASP A 71 12.87 12.82 -18.98
N PHE A 72 11.89 12.23 -18.29
CA PHE A 72 12.05 11.77 -16.92
C PHE A 72 13.13 10.69 -16.81
N GLN A 73 14.11 10.92 -15.93
CA GLN A 73 15.19 9.98 -15.63
C GLN A 73 15.06 9.44 -14.22
N PHE A 74 14.91 8.12 -14.07
CA PHE A 74 14.94 7.48 -12.76
C PHE A 74 16.34 7.01 -12.43
N GLN A 75 16.87 7.43 -11.26
CA GLN A 75 18.16 6.99 -10.74
C GLN A 75 18.02 6.52 -9.30
N TYR A 76 18.71 5.44 -8.95
CA TYR A 76 18.75 4.89 -7.60
C TYR A 76 20.16 4.43 -7.23
N TYR A 77 20.48 4.43 -5.95
CA TYR A 77 21.77 3.93 -5.47
C TYR A 77 21.69 2.42 -5.20
N ASP A 78 22.55 1.64 -5.84
CA ASP A 78 22.71 0.22 -5.56
C ASP A 78 23.76 0.02 -4.45
N PRO A 79 23.35 -0.44 -3.24
CA PRO A 79 24.29 -0.62 -2.13
C PRO A 79 25.20 -1.85 -2.29
N VAL A 80 24.84 -2.82 -3.12
CA VAL A 80 25.64 -4.02 -3.39
C VAL A 80 26.77 -3.68 -4.37
N LEU A 81 26.46 -2.94 -5.42
CA LEU A 81 27.42 -2.51 -6.44
C LEU A 81 28.16 -1.22 -6.06
N GLN A 82 27.70 -0.53 -5.01
CA GLN A 82 28.22 0.75 -4.53
C GLN A 82 28.26 1.84 -5.61
N ARG A 83 27.22 1.92 -6.46
CA ARG A 83 27.10 2.94 -7.49
C ARG A 83 25.65 3.33 -7.75
N THR A 84 25.46 4.50 -8.36
CA THR A 84 24.16 4.92 -8.87
C THR A 84 23.86 4.21 -10.18
N GLU A 85 22.71 3.55 -10.24
CA GLU A 85 22.14 2.95 -11.43
C GLU A 85 20.98 3.82 -11.93
N GLY A 86 20.74 3.79 -13.24
CA GLY A 86 19.64 4.49 -13.89
C GLY A 86 18.71 3.51 -14.58
N TRP A 87 17.41 3.78 -14.55
CA TRP A 87 16.47 3.13 -15.46
C TRP A 87 16.19 4.08 -16.62
N TYR A 88 16.65 3.70 -17.81
CA TYR A 88 16.46 4.45 -19.04
C TYR A 88 15.35 3.80 -19.86
N ARG A 89 14.44 4.62 -20.39
CA ARG A 89 13.60 4.20 -21.52
C ARG A 89 14.52 4.21 -22.74
N GLU A 90 14.68 3.08 -23.43
CA GLU A 90 15.37 3.10 -24.72
C GLU A 90 14.50 3.90 -25.69
N THR A 91 14.94 5.12 -26.02
CA THR A 91 14.31 6.00 -27.00
C THR A 91 14.66 5.60 -28.41
#